data_AF-A0A3Q0FT55-F1
#
_entry.id   AF-A0A3Q0FT55-F1
#
_cell.length_a   1.000
_cell.length_b   1.000
_cell.length_c   1.000
_cell.angle_alpha   90.00
_cell.angle_beta   90.00
_cell.angle_gamma   90.00
#
_symmetry.space_group_name_H-M   'P 1'
#
loop_
_entity.id
_entity.type
_entity.pdbx_description
1 polymer ?
#
loop_
_entity_poly.entity_id
_entity_poly.type
_entity_poly.pdbx_seq_one_letter_code
_entity_poly.pdbx_strand_id
1 'polypeptide(L)'
;MAALASRREHGGRGDPAGGGGKEEYQALIKYVENNKSADNDWFRLESNKEGTRWFGKCWYIHDLLKYEFAIEFDIPVTYPSTAPEIAIPELDGKTAKMYRGGKICLTDHFKPLWARNVPKFGLAHLMALGLGPWLAVEIPDLIAKGLIEHKEK
;
A
#
# COMPACT_ATOMS: atom_id res chain seq x y z
N MET A 1 -10.76 14.54 -8.90
CA MET A 1 -10.57 15.45 -7.74
C MET A 1 -11.71 15.41 -6.70
N ALA A 2 -12.83 14.69 -6.90
CA ALA A 2 -14.01 14.86 -6.03
C ALA A 2 -14.03 14.07 -4.71
N ALA A 3 -13.21 13.03 -4.52
CA ALA A 3 -13.33 12.17 -3.32
C ALA A 3 -12.47 12.60 -2.12
N LEU A 4 -11.50 13.51 -2.30
CA LEU A 4 -10.52 13.86 -1.25
C LEU A 4 -10.69 15.27 -0.65
N ALA A 5 -11.63 16.08 -1.16
CA ALA A 5 -11.76 17.48 -0.77
C ALA A 5 -12.84 17.78 0.29
N SER A 6 -13.63 16.79 0.74
CA SER A 6 -14.86 17.07 1.50
C SER A 6 -14.71 17.05 3.04
N ARG A 7 -13.51 17.06 3.62
CA ARG A 7 -13.34 17.05 5.09
C ARG A 7 -12.47 18.17 5.64
N ARG A 8 -12.68 19.38 5.13
CA ARG A 8 -12.49 20.57 5.97
C ARG A 8 -13.81 20.80 6.73
N GLU A 9 -13.70 21.11 8.01
CA GLU A 9 -14.78 21.56 8.92
C GLU A 9 -15.56 20.46 9.66
N HIS A 10 -15.04 20.05 10.82
CA HIS A 10 -15.66 20.36 12.12
C HIS A 10 -14.84 19.78 13.27
N GLY A 11 -14.47 20.65 14.22
CA GLY A 11 -13.79 20.27 15.46
C GLY A 11 -14.74 19.62 16.46
N GLY A 12 -14.30 18.51 17.05
CA GLY A 12 -15.01 17.80 18.13
C GLY A 12 -14.04 16.88 18.85
N ARG A 13 -13.84 17.14 20.15
CA ARG A 13 -12.92 16.49 21.09
C ARG A 13 -13.01 14.96 21.10
N GLY A 14 -11.83 14.34 21.07
CA GLY A 14 -11.58 12.93 21.34
C GLY A 14 -10.32 12.49 20.61
N ASP A 15 -9.14 12.76 21.16
CA ASP A 15 -7.85 12.36 20.55
C ASP A 15 -7.62 10.85 20.73
N PRO A 16 -7.51 10.06 19.64
CA PRO A 16 -6.85 8.76 19.69
C PRO A 16 -5.46 8.89 19.05
N ALA A 17 -4.42 8.64 19.85
CA ALA A 17 -3.05 8.32 19.44
C ALA A 17 -2.49 8.96 18.13
N GLY A 18 -1.62 9.96 18.29
CA GLY A 18 -0.44 10.16 17.44
C GLY A 18 -0.59 11.14 16.28
N GLY A 19 0.07 12.29 16.37
CA GLY A 19 0.05 13.39 15.39
C GLY A 19 0.63 13.12 13.99
N GLY A 20 0.77 11.87 13.54
CA GLY A 20 1.34 11.52 12.23
C GLY A 20 0.34 11.45 11.06
N GLY A 21 -0.97 11.30 11.32
CA GLY A 21 -1.95 11.08 10.25
C GLY A 21 -1.96 12.16 9.17
N LYS A 22 -1.90 13.45 9.55
CA LYS A 22 -1.91 14.56 8.58
C LYS A 22 -0.68 14.56 7.67
N GLU A 23 0.49 14.22 8.21
CA GLU A 23 1.75 14.18 7.45
C GLU A 23 1.75 12.98 6.49
N GLU A 24 1.25 11.82 6.93
CA GLU A 24 1.09 10.63 6.08
C GLU A 24 0.14 10.90 4.91
N TYR A 25 -1.00 11.54 5.18
CA TYR A 25 -1.95 11.93 4.13
C TYR A 25 -1.31 12.89 3.12
N GLN A 26 -0.57 13.90 3.57
CA GLN A 26 0.13 14.83 2.66
C GLN A 26 1.21 14.14 1.84
N ALA A 27 2.00 13.26 2.45
CA ALA A 27 3.05 12.50 1.76
C ALA A 27 2.45 11.57 0.70
N LEU A 28 1.36 10.87 1.02
CA LEU A 28 0.63 10.01 0.09
C LEU A 28 0.03 10.81 -1.06
N ILE A 29 -0.62 11.95 -0.79
CA ILE A 29 -1.19 12.82 -1.83
C ILE A 29 -0.08 13.27 -2.77
N LYS A 30 1.02 13.79 -2.24
CA LYS A 30 2.15 14.26 -3.05
C LYS A 30 2.77 13.14 -3.89
N TYR A 31 2.89 11.94 -3.33
CA TYR A 31 3.40 10.78 -4.06
C TYR A 31 2.47 10.37 -5.21
N VAL A 32 1.15 10.33 -4.98
CA VAL A 32 0.15 10.04 -6.02
C VAL A 32 0.13 11.13 -7.09
N GLU A 33 0.27 12.41 -6.72
CA GLU A 33 0.36 13.52 -7.66
C GLU A 33 1.60 13.41 -8.56
N ASN A 34 2.76 13.11 -7.97
CA ASN A 34 4.00 12.88 -8.71
C ASN A 34 3.90 11.65 -9.65
N ASN A 35 3.25 10.59 -9.18
CA ASN A 35 3.02 9.40 -9.99
C ASN A 35 2.11 9.71 -11.18
N LYS A 36 1.03 10.47 -10.97
CA LYS A 36 0.13 10.88 -12.06
C LYS A 36 0.79 11.81 -13.06
N SER A 37 1.60 12.76 -12.60
CA SER A 37 2.34 13.65 -13.50
C SER A 37 3.39 12.92 -14.33
N ALA A 38 3.90 11.79 -13.82
CA ALA A 38 4.79 10.89 -14.52
C ALA A 38 4.08 9.74 -15.28
N ASP A 39 2.75 9.79 -15.40
CA ASP A 39 1.91 8.73 -16.02
C ASP A 39 2.15 7.32 -15.45
N ASN A 40 2.46 7.25 -14.15
CA ASN A 40 2.77 6.04 -13.40
C ASN A 40 1.84 5.89 -12.18
N ASP A 41 0.53 6.14 -12.35
CA ASP A 41 -0.48 5.89 -11.31
C ASP A 41 -0.66 4.37 -11.16
N TRP A 42 -0.41 3.81 -9.97
CA TRP A 42 -0.40 2.35 -9.76
C TRP A 42 -1.16 1.88 -8.49
N PHE A 43 -1.70 2.80 -7.68
CA PHE A 43 -2.50 2.43 -6.52
C PHE A 43 -3.43 3.55 -6.03
N ARG A 44 -4.43 3.17 -5.23
CA ARG A 44 -5.26 4.07 -4.41
C ARG A 44 -5.42 3.48 -3.03
N LEU A 45 -5.37 4.34 -2.02
CA LEU A 45 -5.53 3.98 -0.62
C LEU A 45 -6.49 4.95 0.08
N GLU A 46 -7.28 4.39 0.98
CA GLU A 46 -8.18 5.08 1.89
C GLU A 46 -7.99 4.50 3.29
N SER A 47 -8.36 5.24 4.34
CA SER A 47 -8.36 4.73 5.71
C SER A 47 -9.74 4.82 6.36
N ASN A 48 -9.92 4.07 7.44
CA ASN A 48 -11.00 4.33 8.39
C ASN A 48 -10.86 5.74 9.02
N LYS A 49 -11.88 6.19 9.75
CA LYS A 49 -11.92 7.53 10.36
C LYS A 49 -10.76 7.75 11.33
N GLU A 50 -10.30 6.69 11.97
CA GLU A 50 -9.25 6.71 12.98
C GLU A 50 -7.83 6.64 12.37
N GLY A 51 -7.69 6.34 11.07
CA GLY A 51 -6.39 6.21 10.40
C GLY A 51 -5.61 4.94 10.78
N THR A 52 -6.24 4.01 11.48
CA THR A 52 -5.62 2.77 12.00
C THR A 52 -5.74 1.59 11.06
N ARG A 53 -6.68 1.61 10.11
CA ARG A 53 -6.87 0.59 9.09
C ARG A 53 -6.93 1.25 7.72
N TRP A 54 -6.16 0.70 6.80
CA TRP A 54 -6.04 1.17 5.43
C TRP A 54 -6.46 0.08 4.46
N PHE A 55 -7.13 0.49 3.39
CA PHE A 55 -7.63 -0.40 2.36
C PHE A 55 -7.67 0.33 1.03
N GLY A 56 -7.63 -0.42 -0.06
CA GLY A 56 -7.68 0.16 -1.39
C GLY A 56 -7.36 -0.85 -2.46
N LYS A 57 -6.77 -0.35 -3.55
CA LYS A 57 -6.42 -1.18 -4.70
C LYS A 57 -5.05 -0.78 -5.24
N CYS A 58 -4.26 -1.76 -5.65
CA CYS A 58 -3.10 -1.53 -6.50
C CYS A 58 -3.31 -2.21 -7.86
N TRP A 59 -2.61 -1.74 -8.87
CA TRP A 59 -2.59 -2.39 -10.17
C TRP A 59 -1.20 -2.46 -10.77
N TYR A 60 -1.00 -3.46 -11.63
CA TYR A 60 0.25 -3.73 -12.32
C TYR A 60 -0.05 -3.95 -13.81
N ILE A 61 0.71 -3.30 -14.68
CA ILE A 61 0.57 -3.45 -16.13
C ILE A 61 1.59 -4.48 -16.60
N HIS A 62 1.10 -5.55 -17.23
CA HIS A 62 1.92 -6.59 -17.85
C HIS A 62 1.33 -6.90 -19.23
N ASP A 63 2.16 -6.88 -20.28
CA ASP A 63 1.73 -7.09 -21.67
C ASP A 63 0.49 -6.26 -22.09
N LEU A 64 0.50 -4.97 -21.74
CA LEU A 64 -0.61 -4.02 -21.98
C LEU A 64 -1.93 -4.35 -21.27
N LEU A 65 -1.95 -5.35 -20.39
CA LEU A 65 -3.10 -5.72 -19.56
C LEU A 65 -2.94 -5.19 -18.14
N LYS A 66 -4.04 -4.65 -17.58
CA LYS A 66 -4.06 -4.07 -16.23
C LYS A 66 -4.58 -5.09 -15.21
N TYR A 67 -3.68 -5.62 -14.39
CA TYR A 67 -4.04 -6.51 -13.28
C TYR A 67 -4.30 -5.69 -12.03
N GLU A 68 -5.49 -5.80 -11.44
CA GLU A 68 -5.93 -4.99 -10.30
C GLU A 68 -6.25 -5.87 -9.10
N PHE A 69 -5.71 -5.53 -7.93
CA PHE A 69 -5.82 -6.29 -6.69
C PHE A 69 -6.27 -5.41 -5.53
N ALA A 70 -7.15 -5.93 -4.68
CA ALA A 70 -7.47 -5.32 -3.40
C ALA A 70 -6.29 -5.45 -2.42
N ILE A 71 -6.01 -4.38 -1.70
CA ILE A 71 -4.98 -4.33 -0.65
C ILE A 71 -5.56 -3.83 0.66
N GLU A 72 -5.04 -4.35 1.77
CA GLU A 72 -5.39 -3.86 3.11
C GLU A 72 -4.23 -4.05 4.11
N PHE A 73 -4.19 -3.20 5.14
CA PHE A 73 -3.28 -3.34 6.27
C PHE A 73 -3.75 -2.51 7.48
N ASP A 74 -3.35 -2.95 8.68
CA ASP A 74 -3.54 -2.20 9.92
C ASP A 74 -2.23 -1.51 10.32
N ILE A 75 -2.36 -0.33 10.94
CA ILE A 75 -1.23 0.40 11.52
C ILE A 75 -0.87 -0.25 12.86
N PRO A 76 0.36 -0.77 13.03
CA PRO A 76 0.77 -1.35 14.30
C PRO A 76 0.87 -0.26 15.38
N VAL A 77 0.58 -0.62 16.63
CA VAL A 77 0.73 0.28 17.79
C VAL A 77 2.14 0.86 17.96
N THR A 78 3.15 0.21 17.37
CA THR A 78 4.55 0.64 17.39
C THR A 78 4.95 1.46 16.15
N TYR A 79 4.01 1.80 15.26
CA TYR A 79 4.26 2.66 14.11
C TYR A 79 4.75 4.05 14.55
N PRO A 80 5.75 4.66 13.88
CA PRO A 80 6.43 4.22 12.65
C PRO A 80 7.61 3.26 12.86
N SER A 81 7.95 2.89 14.09
CA SER A 81 9.09 1.98 14.37
C SER A 81 8.93 0.63 13.68
N THR A 82 7.70 0.11 13.63
CA THR A 82 7.34 -1.11 12.89
C THR A 82 6.58 -0.75 11.62
N ALA A 83 7.03 -1.24 10.47
CA ALA A 83 6.31 -1.10 9.21
C ALA A 83 4.99 -1.91 9.24
N PRO A 84 3.88 -1.38 8.69
CA PRO A 84 2.66 -2.14 8.47
C PRO A 84 2.88 -3.35 7.55
N GLU A 85 2.09 -4.41 7.75
CA GLU A 85 2.11 -5.61 6.91
C GLU A 85 0.99 -5.55 5.87
N ILE A 86 1.37 -5.37 4.59
CA ILE A 86 0.41 -5.29 3.48
C ILE A 86 -0.13 -6.68 3.16
N ALA A 87 -1.45 -6.80 3.05
CA ALA A 87 -2.12 -8.00 2.58
C ALA A 87 -2.74 -7.80 1.20
N ILE A 88 -2.62 -8.83 0.36
CA ILE A 88 -3.34 -9.00 -0.90
C ILE A 88 -4.11 -10.33 -0.82
N PRO A 89 -5.31 -10.34 -0.23
CA PRO A 89 -6.05 -11.58 0.03
C PRO A 89 -6.30 -12.44 -1.23
N GLU A 90 -6.47 -11.81 -2.39
CA GLU A 90 -6.71 -12.48 -3.68
C GLU A 90 -5.54 -13.37 -4.16
N LEU A 91 -4.35 -13.18 -3.60
CA LEU A 91 -3.13 -13.90 -3.95
C LEU A 91 -2.71 -14.94 -2.89
N ASP A 92 -3.50 -15.10 -1.82
CA ASP A 92 -3.18 -16.06 -0.75
C ASP A 92 -3.04 -17.48 -1.30
N GLY A 93 -1.93 -18.14 -0.94
CA GLY A 93 -1.59 -19.48 -1.41
C GLY A 93 -1.10 -19.59 -2.87
N LYS A 94 -1.02 -18.49 -3.63
CA LYS A 94 -0.56 -18.51 -5.03
C LYS A 94 0.95 -18.33 -5.20
N THR A 95 1.62 -17.74 -4.20
CA THR A 95 3.08 -17.56 -4.19
C THR A 95 3.69 -17.99 -2.85
N ALA A 96 4.95 -18.45 -2.88
CA ALA A 96 5.76 -18.71 -1.70
C ALA A 96 6.23 -17.42 -1.00
N LYS A 97 6.14 -16.24 -1.65
CA LYS A 97 6.51 -14.93 -1.09
C LYS A 97 5.34 -14.26 -0.38
N MET A 98 4.55 -15.04 0.33
CA MET A 98 3.37 -14.62 1.07
C MET A 98 3.21 -15.45 2.34
N TYR A 99 2.85 -14.80 3.43
CA TYR A 99 2.44 -15.44 4.68
C TYR A 99 0.93 -15.70 4.68
N ARG A 100 0.48 -16.59 5.56
CA ARG A 100 -0.93 -16.95 5.73
C ARG A 100 -1.82 -15.72 5.85
N GLY A 101 -2.93 -15.70 5.11
CA GLY A 101 -3.88 -14.59 5.13
C GLY A 101 -3.50 -13.46 4.16
N GLY A 102 -2.74 -13.76 3.11
CA GLY A 102 -2.47 -12.81 2.03
C GLY A 102 -1.35 -11.80 2.31
N LYS A 103 -0.67 -11.87 3.45
CA LYS A 103 0.37 -10.88 3.83
C LYS A 103 1.63 -11.06 2.99
N ILE A 104 2.04 -10.02 2.27
CA ILE A 104 3.23 -10.12 1.40
C ILE A 104 4.50 -10.32 2.23
N CYS A 105 5.37 -11.22 1.77
CA CYS A 105 6.69 -11.39 2.33
C CYS A 105 7.64 -10.38 1.68
N LEU A 106 7.93 -9.30 2.41
CA LEU A 106 8.92 -8.31 1.99
C LEU A 106 10.33 -8.90 2.04
N THR A 107 11.24 -8.32 1.25
CA THR A 107 12.64 -8.77 1.21
C THR A 107 13.34 -8.55 2.54
N ASP A 108 14.34 -9.37 2.85
CA ASP A 108 15.15 -9.22 4.07
C ASP A 108 15.87 -7.86 4.14
N HIS A 109 16.09 -7.22 3.00
CA HIS A 109 16.67 -5.87 2.89
C HIS A 109 15.70 -4.76 3.34
N PHE A 110 14.39 -4.99 3.31
CA PHE A 110 13.40 -3.97 3.63
C PHE A 110 13.43 -3.59 5.12
N LYS A 111 13.50 -4.57 6.03
CA LYS A 111 13.46 -4.31 7.48
C LYS A 111 14.63 -3.43 7.95
N PRO A 112 15.90 -3.71 7.59
CA PRO A 112 17.02 -2.81 7.92
C PRO A 112 16.90 -1.43 7.28
N LEU A 113 16.40 -1.35 6.04
CA LEU A 113 16.21 -0.08 5.35
C LEU A 113 15.17 0.79 6.07
N TRP A 114 14.03 0.20 6.46
CA TRP A 114 13.00 0.87 7.24
C TRP A 114 13.57 1.37 8.58
N ALA A 115 14.17 0.48 9.37
CA ALA A 115 14.69 0.79 10.70
C ALA A 115 15.69 1.96 10.72
N ARG A 116 16.53 2.09 9.68
CA ARG A 116 17.52 3.18 9.57
C ARG A 116 16.91 4.53 9.19
N ASN A 117 15.70 4.54 8.62
CA ASN A 117 15.06 5.76 8.12
C ASN A 117 13.84 6.18 8.95
N VAL A 118 13.40 5.41 9.93
CA VAL A 118 12.42 5.85 10.92
C VAL A 118 12.96 7.07 11.70
N PRO A 119 12.16 8.12 11.95
CA PRO A 119 10.71 8.27 11.65
C PRO A 119 10.42 8.97 10.31
N LYS A 120 11.39 9.11 9.40
CA LYS A 120 11.20 9.78 8.09
C LYS A 120 10.40 8.94 7.10
N PHE A 121 10.42 7.62 7.26
CA PHE A 121 9.63 6.71 6.44
C PHE A 121 8.19 6.64 6.91
N GLY A 122 7.29 6.49 5.94
CA GLY A 122 5.85 6.47 6.13
C GLY A 122 5.15 5.59 5.11
N LEU A 123 3.83 5.70 4.97
CA LEU A 123 3.02 4.84 4.11
C LEU A 123 3.39 4.98 2.63
N ALA A 124 3.71 6.18 2.16
CA ALA A 124 4.19 6.38 0.78
C ALA A 124 5.47 5.57 0.50
N HIS A 125 6.39 5.52 1.47
CA HIS A 125 7.63 4.75 1.38
C HIS A 125 7.36 3.24 1.45
N LEU A 126 6.42 2.81 2.29
CA LEU A 126 5.97 1.42 2.35
C LEU A 126 5.44 0.95 0.98
N MET A 127 4.63 1.78 0.31
CA MET A 127 4.12 1.47 -1.02
C MET A 127 5.25 1.41 -2.05
N ALA A 128 6.10 2.45 -2.10
CA ALA A 128 7.15 2.58 -3.10
C ALA A 128 8.27 1.53 -2.97
N LEU A 129 8.68 1.20 -1.74
CA LEU A 129 9.86 0.37 -1.47
C LEU A 129 9.49 -1.06 -1.03
N GLY A 130 8.25 -1.28 -0.59
CA GLY A 130 7.74 -2.58 -0.20
C GLY A 130 6.89 -3.20 -1.28
N LEU A 131 5.70 -2.65 -1.51
CA LEU A 131 4.71 -3.24 -2.43
C LEU A 131 5.14 -3.18 -3.89
N GLY A 132 5.64 -2.04 -4.37
CA GLY A 132 6.02 -1.86 -5.77
C GLY A 132 7.02 -2.92 -6.27
N PRO A 133 8.17 -3.09 -5.60
CA PRO A 133 9.14 -4.13 -5.96
C PRO A 133 8.59 -5.55 -5.84
N TRP A 134 7.72 -5.82 -4.86
CA TRP A 134 7.08 -7.13 -4.72
C TRP A 134 6.18 -7.43 -5.91
N LEU A 135 5.33 -6.48 -6.33
CA LEU A 135 4.47 -6.63 -7.51
C LEU A 135 5.29 -6.89 -8.78
N ALA A 136 6.41 -6.17 -8.94
CA ALA A 136 7.27 -6.27 -10.12
C ALA A 136 7.93 -7.66 -10.29
N VAL A 137 8.08 -8.42 -9.20
CA VAL A 137 8.64 -9.78 -9.25
C VAL A 137 7.52 -10.82 -9.30
N GLU A 138 6.51 -10.69 -8.44
CA GLU A 138 5.54 -11.75 -8.21
C GLU A 138 4.42 -11.77 -9.26
N ILE A 139 3.95 -10.60 -9.73
CA ILE A 139 2.84 -10.58 -10.71
C ILE A 139 3.22 -11.24 -12.04
N PRO A 140 4.38 -10.96 -12.67
CA PRO A 140 4.79 -11.65 -13.89
C PRO A 140 4.93 -13.17 -13.70
N ASP A 141 5.50 -13.62 -12.57
CA ASP A 141 5.67 -15.05 -12.26
C ASP A 141 4.30 -15.76 -12.10
N LEU A 142 3.35 -15.13 -11.41
CA LEU A 142 1.99 -15.65 -11.25
C LEU A 142 1.22 -15.71 -12.58
N ILE A 143 1.42 -14.74 -13.47
CA ILE A 143 0.84 -14.75 -14.83
C ILE A 143 1.44 -15.89 -15.64
N ALA A 144 2.78 -16.03 -15.65
CA ALA A 144 3.48 -17.07 -16.39
C ALA A 144 3.08 -18.48 -15.93
N LYS A 145 2.78 -18.66 -14.64
CA LYS A 145 2.27 -19.91 -14.07
C LYS A 145 0.77 -20.14 -14.28
N GLY A 146 0.04 -19.17 -14.83
CA GLY A 146 -1.41 -19.25 -15.01
C GLY A 146 -2.22 -19.23 -13.71
N LEU A 147 -1.65 -18.72 -12.61
CA LEU A 147 -2.30 -18.67 -11.30
C LEU A 147 -3.18 -17.43 -11.12
N ILE A 148 -2.94 -16.41 -11.95
CA ILE A 148 -3.79 -15.23 -12.08
C ILE A 148 -4.09 -14.97 -13.55
N GLU A 149 -5.34 -14.65 -13.84
CA GLU A 149 -5.81 -14.31 -15.17
C GLU A 149 -6.39 -12.91 -15.19
N HIS A 150 -6.31 -12.24 -16.35
CA HIS A 150 -6.95 -10.95 -16.53
C HIS A 150 -8.48 -11.11 -16.50
N LYS A 151 -9.19 -10.15 -15.90
CA LYS A 151 -10.65 -10.23 -15.68
C LYS A 151 -11.49 -10.23 -16.97
N GLU A 152 -10.90 -9.89 -18.11
CA GLU A 152 -11.58 -9.79 -19.42
C GLU A 152 -11.13 -10.88 -20.42
N LYS A 153 -10.80 -12.08 -19.94
CA LYS A 153 -10.67 -13.26 -20.81
C LYS A 153 -12.04 -13.83 -21.18
#